data_AF-A0A352PMW9-F1
#
_entry.id   AF-A0A352PMW9-F1
#
_cell.length_a   1.000
_cell.length_b   1.000
_cell.length_c   1.000
_cell.angle_alpha   90.00
_cell.angle_beta   90.00
_cell.angle_gamma   90.00
#
_symmetry.space_group_name_H-M   'P 1'
#
loop_
_entity.id
_entity.type
_entity.pdbx_description
1 polymer ?
#
loop_
_entity_poly.entity_id
_entity_poly.type
_entity_poly.pdbx_seq_one_letter_code
_entity_poly.pdbx_strand_id
1 'polypeptide(L)'
;MKVEKIKFLPFGFSAEFVRFEDEKWFKQLLVVLAGPASYFISLLILKAMYQNGMFSYYSFVVANNSNLFVALFNLIPFYPLDGGRAVEIICARHLSEKKTRILRYIISFFALIGIGVISGYLKQVPLFIYLTITYIIQLITSKREY
;
A
#
# COMPACT_ATOMS: atom_id res chain seq x y z
N MET A 1 13.75 7.77 14.91
CA MET A 1 13.16 6.60 14.24
C MET A 1 14.25 5.58 13.99
N LYS A 2 14.26 4.49 14.75
CA LYS A 2 15.27 3.41 14.62
C LYS A 2 14.55 2.12 14.26
N VAL A 3 15.06 1.41 13.27
CA VAL A 3 14.57 0.07 12.93
C VAL A 3 14.94 -0.87 14.06
N GLU A 4 13.95 -1.57 14.59
CA GLU A 4 14.10 -2.57 15.65
C GLU A 4 14.35 -3.95 15.05
N LYS A 5 13.54 -4.32 14.05
CA LYS A 5 13.59 -5.64 13.42
C LYS A 5 13.12 -5.59 11.98
N ILE A 6 13.74 -6.41 11.13
CA ILE A 6 13.28 -6.69 9.78
C ILE A 6 12.94 -8.18 9.73
N LYS A 7 11.71 -8.50 9.32
CA LYS A 7 11.23 -9.88 9.14
C LYS A 7 11.02 -10.15 7.66
N PHE A 8 11.52 -11.28 7.21
CA PHE A 8 11.29 -11.82 5.87
C PHE A 8 10.10 -12.77 5.98
N LEU A 9 9.04 -12.49 5.22
CA LEU A 9 7.82 -13.28 5.17
C LEU A 9 7.70 -13.89 3.77
N PRO A 10 7.01 -15.04 3.61
CA PRO A 10 6.79 -15.63 2.28
C PRO A 10 6.13 -14.66 1.28
N PHE A 11 5.39 -13.68 1.79
CA PHE A 11 4.61 -12.71 1.01
C PHE A 11 5.21 -11.29 1.02
N GLY A 12 6.42 -11.11 1.56
CA GLY A 12 7.08 -9.81 1.56
C GLY A 12 7.97 -9.57 2.78
N PHE A 13 8.03 -8.32 3.22
CA PHE A 13 8.91 -7.90 4.30
C PHE A 13 8.10 -7.06 5.30
N SER A 14 8.41 -7.18 6.59
CA SER A 14 7.93 -6.24 7.59
C SER A 14 9.10 -5.62 8.34
N ALA A 15 9.04 -4.30 8.53
CA ALA A 15 9.97 -3.55 9.35
C ALA A 15 9.25 -3.04 10.59
N GLU A 16 9.79 -3.36 11.76
CA GLU A 16 9.33 -2.89 13.05
C GLU A 16 10.23 -1.73 13.50
N PHE A 17 9.61 -0.65 13.97
CA PHE A 17 10.30 0.58 14.36
C PHE A 17 10.02 0.89 15.83
N VAL A 18 11.06 1.29 16.56
CA VAL A 18 10.92 1.74 17.94
C VAL A 18 10.11 3.03 17.96
N ARG A 19 9.00 3.03 18.72
CA ARG A 19 8.14 4.21 18.96
C ARG A 19 7.67 4.89 17.67
N PHE A 20 7.22 4.10 16.68
CA PHE A 20 6.73 4.62 15.40
C PHE A 20 5.60 5.66 15.57
N GLU A 21 4.63 5.33 16.43
CA GLU A 21 3.44 6.16 16.66
C GLU A 21 3.75 7.48 17.37
N ASP A 22 4.85 7.54 18.14
CA ASP A 22 5.30 8.74 18.84
C ASP A 22 6.06 9.73 17.93
N GLU A 23 6.45 9.31 16.72
CA GLU A 23 7.16 10.19 15.79
C GLU A 23 6.21 11.23 15.16
N LYS A 24 6.78 12.34 14.68
CA LYS A 24 6.00 13.37 13.97
C LYS A 24 5.27 12.76 12.76
N TRP A 25 4.00 13.11 12.58
CA TRP A 25 3.14 12.62 11.49
C TRP A 25 3.83 12.64 10.11
N PHE A 26 4.59 13.70 9.80
CA PHE A 26 5.30 13.82 8.52
C PHE A 26 6.38 12.75 8.33
N LYS A 27 7.10 12.38 9.40
CA LYS A 27 8.08 11.29 9.36
C LYS A 27 7.40 9.93 9.16
N GLN A 28 6.30 9.70 9.87
CA GLN A 28 5.51 8.48 9.69
C GLN A 28 5.03 8.36 8.24
N LEU A 29 4.50 9.45 7.69
CA LEU A 29 4.04 9.51 6.30
C LEU A 29 5.17 9.28 5.30
N LEU A 30 6.35 9.88 5.50
CA LEU A 30 7.52 9.64 4.66
C LEU A 30 7.94 8.17 4.66
N VAL A 31 7.93 7.51 5.81
CA VAL A 31 8.29 6.08 5.90
C VAL A 31 7.27 5.19 5.19
N VAL A 32 5.97 5.46 5.38
CA VAL A 32 4.90 4.72 4.72
C VAL A 32 4.95 4.93 3.20
N LEU A 33 5.17 6.16 2.73
CA LEU A 33 5.27 6.46 1.30
C LEU A 33 6.61 6.03 0.68
N ALA A 34 7.65 5.80 1.48
CA ALA A 34 8.92 5.27 0.99
C ALA A 34 8.77 3.89 0.35
N GLY A 35 7.80 3.09 0.81
CA GLY A 35 7.44 1.81 0.20
C GLY A 35 7.06 1.96 -1.28
N PRO A 36 5.95 2.64 -1.61
CA PRO A 36 5.57 2.92 -3.00
C PRO A 36 6.62 3.71 -3.78
N ALA A 37 7.30 4.68 -3.16
CA ALA A 37 8.33 5.48 -3.81
C ALA A 37 9.57 4.66 -4.20
N SER A 38 9.82 3.51 -3.56
CA SER A 38 10.90 2.59 -3.92
C SER A 38 10.79 2.08 -5.37
N TYR A 39 9.60 2.15 -5.97
CA TYR A 39 9.35 1.92 -7.40
C TYR A 39 10.36 2.65 -8.30
N PHE A 40 10.66 3.92 -8.00
CA PHE A 40 11.55 4.72 -8.83
C PHE A 40 12.98 4.20 -8.76
N ILE A 41 13.43 3.76 -7.58
CA ILE A 41 14.77 3.20 -7.39
C ILE A 41 14.87 1.86 -8.12
N SER A 42 13.88 0.98 -7.95
CA SER A 42 13.86 -0.32 -8.63
C SER A 42 13.73 -0.17 -10.15
N LEU A 43 12.96 0.80 -10.66
CA LEU A 43 12.89 1.13 -12.09
C LEU A 43 14.26 1.53 -12.65
N LEU A 44 15.00 2.39 -11.94
CA LEU A 44 16.35 2.80 -12.37
C LEU A 44 17.30 1.60 -12.45
N ILE A 45 17.27 0.73 -11.44
CA ILE A 45 18.08 -0.51 -11.40
C ILE A 45 17.69 -1.43 -12.57
N LEU A 46 16.40 -1.72 -12.74
CA LEU A 46 15.91 -2.59 -13.83
C LEU A 46 16.30 -2.05 -15.21
N LYS A 47 16.21 -0.73 -15.42
CA LYS A 47 16.60 -0.08 -16.65
C LYS A 47 18.11 -0.19 -16.90
N ALA A 48 18.93 0.02 -15.88
CA ALA A 48 20.38 -0.15 -15.98
C ALA A 48 20.76 -1.60 -16.32
N MET A 49 20.14 -2.59 -15.66
CA MET A 49 20.37 -4.01 -15.95
C MET A 49 19.98 -4.38 -17.39
N TYR A 50 18.85 -3.87 -17.88
CA TYR A 50 18.43 -4.05 -19.26
C TYR A 50 19.44 -3.45 -20.26
N GLN A 51 19.89 -2.21 -20.02
CA GLN A 51 20.86 -1.53 -20.88
C GLN A 51 22.23 -2.22 -20.93
N ASN A 52 22.62 -2.92 -19.85
CA ASN A 52 23.83 -3.72 -19.79
C ASN A 52 23.64 -5.15 -20.36
N GLY A 53 22.50 -5.45 -20.97
CA GLY A 53 22.23 -6.75 -21.59
C GLY A 53 21.98 -7.89 -20.60
N MET A 54 21.78 -7.60 -19.30
CA MET A 54 21.50 -8.63 -18.29
C MET A 54 20.08 -9.22 -18.42
N PHE A 55 19.16 -8.45 -19.00
CA PHE A 55 17.77 -8.86 -19.20
C PHE A 55 17.35 -8.75 -20.66
N SER A 56 16.49 -9.65 -21.09
CA SER A 56 15.72 -9.47 -22.32
C SER A 56 14.74 -8.31 -22.16
N TYR A 57 14.31 -7.71 -23.27
CA TYR A 57 13.27 -6.68 -23.26
C TYR A 57 11.99 -7.19 -22.59
N TYR A 58 11.58 -8.43 -22.88
CA TYR A 58 10.41 -9.05 -22.26
C TYR A 58 10.54 -9.14 -20.74
N SER A 59 11.68 -9.63 -20.23
CA SER A 59 11.95 -9.73 -18.79
C SER A 59 11.91 -8.38 -18.10
N PHE A 60 12.48 -7.35 -18.73
CA PHE A 60 12.43 -5.98 -18.24
C PHE A 60 10.98 -5.46 -18.14
N VAL A 61 10.18 -5.64 -19.21
CA VAL A 61 8.78 -5.20 -19.24
C VAL A 61 7.97 -5.89 -18.15
N VAL A 62 8.09 -7.20 -18.00
CA VAL A 62 7.38 -7.96 -16.97
C VAL A 62 7.79 -7.48 -15.57
N ALA A 63 9.09 -7.40 -15.28
CA ALA A 63 9.58 -6.97 -13.97
C ALA A 63 9.14 -5.54 -13.64
N ASN A 64 9.21 -4.62 -14.60
CA ASN A 64 8.80 -3.24 -14.39
C ASN A 64 7.28 -3.12 -14.18
N ASN A 65 6.47 -3.84 -14.94
CA ASN A 65 5.02 -3.83 -14.76
C ASN A 65 4.62 -4.42 -13.41
N SER A 66 5.28 -5.49 -12.95
CA SER A 66 5.07 -6.05 -11.62
C SER A 66 5.46 -5.06 -10.52
N ASN A 67 6.61 -4.39 -10.66
CA ASN A 67 7.08 -3.37 -9.73
C ASN A 67 6.10 -2.19 -9.62
N LEU A 68 5.62 -1.69 -10.78
CA LEU A 68 4.60 -0.64 -10.83
C LEU A 68 3.30 -1.10 -10.19
N PHE A 69 2.86 -2.34 -10.47
CA PHE A 69 1.65 -2.90 -9.90
C PHE A 69 1.72 -2.95 -8.37
N VAL A 70 2.82 -3.44 -7.78
CA VAL A 70 3.01 -3.48 -6.32
C VAL A 70 2.96 -2.07 -5.72
N ALA A 71 3.62 -1.09 -6.35
CA ALA A 71 3.62 0.29 -5.86
C ALA A 71 2.22 0.92 -5.90
N LEU A 72 1.49 0.76 -7.01
CA LEU A 72 0.12 1.26 -7.14
C LEU A 72 -0.84 0.55 -6.19
N PHE A 73 -0.68 -0.77 -6.03
CA PHE A 73 -1.47 -1.56 -5.11
C PHE A 73 -1.29 -1.07 -3.67
N ASN A 74 -0.05 -0.83 -3.24
CA ASN A 74 0.22 -0.28 -1.91
C ASN A 74 -0.32 1.14 -1.71
N LEU A 75 -0.58 1.92 -2.77
CA LEU A 75 -1.20 3.25 -2.66
C LEU A 75 -2.73 3.22 -2.53
N ILE A 76 -3.38 2.07 -2.72
CA ILE A 76 -4.83 1.94 -2.51
C ILE A 76 -5.13 2.30 -1.04
N PRO A 77 -6.15 3.15 -0.77
CA PRO A 77 -6.44 3.64 0.57
C PRO A 77 -7.20 2.60 1.41
N PHE A 78 -6.63 1.41 1.53
CA PHE A 78 -7.15 0.27 2.29
C PHE A 78 -6.16 -0.09 3.37
N TYR A 79 -6.63 -0.43 4.57
CA TYR A 79 -5.73 -0.93 5.61
C TYR A 79 -5.56 -2.45 5.46
N PRO A 80 -4.35 -3.01 5.56
CA PRO A 80 -3.11 -2.42 6.09
C PRO A 80 -2.15 -1.83 5.05
N LEU A 81 -2.58 -1.57 3.81
CA LEU A 81 -1.72 -1.01 2.75
C LEU A 81 -1.21 0.39 3.09
N ASP A 82 -0.13 0.79 2.46
CA ASP A 82 0.54 2.06 2.73
C ASP A 82 -0.37 3.27 2.47
N GLY A 83 -1.23 3.23 1.46
CA GLY A 83 -2.22 4.26 1.18
C GLY A 83 -3.26 4.38 2.31
N GLY A 84 -3.71 3.26 2.87
CA GLY A 84 -4.63 3.26 4.01
C GLY A 84 -3.97 3.81 5.28
N ARG A 85 -2.71 3.45 5.54
CA ARG A 85 -1.89 3.98 6.64
C ARG A 85 -1.63 5.48 6.47
N ALA A 86 -1.35 5.93 5.24
CA ALA A 86 -1.15 7.34 4.93
C ALA A 86 -2.40 8.16 5.23
N VAL A 87 -3.58 7.69 4.81
CA VAL A 87 -4.87 8.31 5.16
C VAL A 87 -5.06 8.38 6.67
N GLU A 88 -4.77 7.29 7.37
CA GLU A 88 -4.89 7.22 8.83
C GLU A 88 -3.99 8.25 9.55
N ILE A 89 -2.71 8.33 9.18
CA ILE A 89 -1.75 9.31 9.72
C ILE A 89 -2.22 10.75 9.46
N ILE A 90 -2.73 11.03 8.26
CA ILE A 90 -3.20 12.38 7.89
C ILE A 90 -4.44 12.75 8.70
N CYS A 91 -5.42 11.85 8.81
CA CYS A 91 -6.68 12.08 9.52
C CYS A 91 -6.48 12.20 11.04
N ALA A 92 -5.58 11.38 11.62
CA ALA A 92 -5.28 11.37 13.05
C ALA A 92 -4.71 12.71 13.57
N ARG A 93 -4.27 13.61 12.69
CA ARG A 93 -3.82 14.97 13.04
C ARG A 93 -4.93 15.84 13.63
N HIS A 94 -6.17 15.62 13.19
CA HIS A 94 -7.29 16.50 13.50
C HIS A 94 -8.48 15.77 14.11
N LEU A 95 -8.47 14.44 14.09
CA LEU A 95 -9.59 13.60 14.47
C LEU A 95 -9.17 12.62 15.55
N SER A 96 -10.13 12.27 16.43
CA SER A 96 -9.96 11.15 17.35
C SER A 96 -9.85 9.84 16.58
N GLU A 97 -9.21 8.84 17.19
CA GLU A 97 -8.98 7.51 16.60
C GLU A 97 -10.27 6.89 16.00
N LYS A 98 -11.39 7.00 16.72
CA LYS A 98 -12.70 6.52 16.24
C LYS A 98 -13.13 7.23 14.95
N LYS A 99 -13.01 8.55 14.88
CA LYS A 99 -13.37 9.35 13.71
C LYS A 99 -12.43 9.09 12.53
N THR A 100 -11.12 8.99 12.79
CA THR A 100 -10.11 8.61 11.78
C THR A 100 -10.42 7.27 11.15
N ARG A 101 -10.73 6.25 11.96
CA ARG A 101 -11.10 4.92 11.50
C ARG A 101 -12.36 4.92 10.63
N ILE A 102 -13.41 5.64 11.05
CA ILE A 102 -14.64 5.80 10.24
C ILE A 102 -14.34 6.47 8.91
N LEU A 103 -13.61 7.59 8.92
CA LEU A 103 -13.28 8.33 7.70
C LEU A 103 -12.44 7.49 6.75
N ARG A 104 -11.49 6.72 7.27
CA ARG A 104 -10.71 5.76 6.50
C ARG A 104 -11.61 4.74 5.79
N TYR A 105 -12.60 4.15 6.47
CA TYR A 105 -13.56 3.23 5.83
C TYR A 105 -14.37 3.90 4.72
N ILE A 106 -14.82 5.13 4.94
CA ILE A 106 -15.55 5.90 3.94
C ILE A 106 -14.67 6.12 2.70
N ILE A 107 -13.41 6.51 2.89
CA ILE A 107 -12.45 6.69 1.80
C ILE A 107 -12.19 5.37 1.07
N SER A 108 -11.96 4.26 1.80
CA SER A 108 -11.80 2.93 1.22
C SER A 108 -13.03 2.51 0.40
N PHE A 109 -14.24 2.81 0.87
CA PHE A 109 -15.48 2.49 0.16
C PHE A 109 -15.59 3.22 -1.18
N PHE A 110 -15.34 4.53 -1.21
CA PHE A 110 -15.35 5.29 -2.46
C PHE A 110 -14.23 4.85 -3.40
N ALA A 111 -13.04 4.53 -2.88
CA ALA A 111 -11.96 3.95 -3.67
C ALA A 111 -12.36 2.60 -4.27
N LEU A 112 -13.07 1.75 -3.51
CA LEU A 112 -13.57 0.46 -4.00
C LEU A 112 -14.53 0.64 -5.17
N ILE A 113 -15.45 1.61 -5.12
CA ILE A 113 -16.35 1.92 -6.23
C ILE A 113 -15.56 2.31 -7.48
N GLY A 114 -14.60 3.23 -7.35
CA GLY A 114 -13.75 3.66 -8.46
C GLY A 114 -12.96 2.50 -9.08
N ILE A 115 -12.34 1.68 -8.23
CA ILE A 115 -11.61 0.48 -8.67
C ILE A 115 -12.56 -0.53 -9.33
N GLY A 116 -13.79 -0.66 -8.84
CA GLY A 116 -14.84 -1.50 -9.43
C GLY A 116 -15.12 -1.12 -10.88
N VAL A 117 -15.35 0.16 -11.15
CA VAL A 117 -15.58 0.67 -12.52
C VAL A 117 -14.37 0.37 -13.42
N ILE A 118 -13.16 0.69 -12.95
CA ILE A 118 -11.92 0.46 -13.72
C ILE A 118 -11.73 -1.04 -13.98
N SER A 119 -11.90 -1.88 -12.97
CA SER A 119 -11.74 -3.33 -13.09
C SER A 119 -12.76 -3.95 -14.03
N GLY A 120 -14.00 -3.46 -14.06
CA GLY A 120 -15.03 -3.90 -15.00
C GLY A 120 -14.67 -3.56 -16.44
N TYR A 121 -14.20 -2.33 -16.68
CA TYR A 121 -13.72 -1.90 -18.00
C TYR A 121 -12.52 -2.71 -18.48
N LEU A 122 -11.56 -2.98 -17.59
CA LEU A 122 -10.36 -3.77 -17.88
C LEU A 122 -10.57 -5.30 -17.83
N LYS A 123 -11.80 -5.76 -17.55
CA LYS A 123 -12.14 -7.19 -17.33
C LYS A 123 -11.32 -7.87 -16.22
N GLN A 124 -10.80 -7.10 -15.26
CA GLN A 124 -10.03 -7.54 -14.09
C GLN A 124 -10.93 -7.80 -12.88
N VAL A 125 -12.04 -8.52 -13.09
CA VAL A 125 -13.04 -8.82 -12.05
C VAL A 125 -12.44 -9.50 -10.80
N PRO A 126 -11.44 -10.42 -10.90
CA PRO A 126 -10.86 -11.05 -9.72
C PRO A 126 -10.21 -10.06 -8.74
N LEU A 127 -9.55 -9.00 -9.23
CA LEU A 127 -8.93 -7.98 -8.37
C LEU A 127 -9.99 -7.24 -7.54
N PHE A 128 -11.11 -6.89 -8.16
CA PHE A 128 -12.21 -6.23 -7.47
C PHE A 128 -12.87 -7.11 -6.42
N ILE A 129 -13.06 -8.40 -6.72
CA ILE A 129 -13.55 -9.38 -5.74
C ILE A 129 -12.60 -9.48 -4.55
N TYR A 130 -11.29 -9.61 -4.80
CA TYR A 130 -10.28 -9.67 -3.74
C TYR A 130 -10.31 -8.43 -2.83
N LEU A 131 -10.36 -7.23 -3.42
CA LEU A 131 -10.43 -5.98 -2.65
C LEU A 131 -11.74 -5.87 -1.87
N THR A 132 -12.86 -6.31 -2.44
CA THR A 132 -14.16 -6.33 -1.74
C THR A 132 -14.12 -7.25 -0.53
N ILE A 133 -13.55 -8.46 -0.67
CA ILE A 133 -13.36 -9.39 0.45
C ILE A 133 -12.49 -8.75 1.54
N THR A 134 -11.37 -8.14 1.15
CA THR A 134 -10.45 -7.47 2.08
C THR A 134 -11.14 -6.34 2.83
N TYR A 135 -11.96 -5.54 2.15
CA TYR A 135 -12.78 -4.50 2.77
C TYR A 135 -13.76 -5.06 3.81
N ILE A 136 -14.48 -6.14 3.47
CA ILE A 136 -15.43 -6.79 4.38
C ILE A 136 -14.72 -7.32 5.63
N ILE A 137 -13.57 -7.98 5.46
CA ILE A 137 -12.75 -8.45 6.60
C ILE A 137 -12.34 -7.27 7.48
N GLN A 138 -11.92 -6.15 6.87
CA GLN A 138 -11.53 -4.94 7.59
C GLN A 138 -12.68 -4.36 8.44
N LEU A 139 -13.93 -4.45 7.96
CA LEU A 139 -15.12 -4.04 8.71
C LEU A 139 -15.42 -5.00 9.87
N ILE A 140 -15.33 -6.32 9.64
CA ILE A 140 -15.61 -7.35 10.66
C ILE A 140 -14.61 -7.27 11.80
N THR A 141 -13.31 -7.19 11.50
CA THR A 141 -12.25 -7.12 12.52
C THR A 141 -12.40 -5.87 13.39
N SER A 142 -12.85 -4.75 12.82
CA SER A 142 -13.07 -3.50 13.57
C SER A 142 -14.16 -3.59 14.64
N LYS A 143 -15.16 -4.45 14.44
CA LYS A 143 -16.26 -4.65 15.40
C LYS A 143 -15.85 -5.48 16.60
N ARG A 144 -14.73 -6.22 16.52
CA ARG A 144 -14.22 -7.06 17.61
C ARG A 144 -13.31 -6.31 18.60
N GLU A 145 -12.91 -5.08 18.27
CA GLU A 145 -12.09 -4.22 19.13
C GLU A 145 -12.93 -3.30 20.05
N TYR A 146 -14.24 -3.55 20.15
CA TYR A 146 -15.19 -2.91 21.06
C TYR A 146 -15.79 -3.96 22.00
#